data_AF-A0A4U9TYQ2-F1
#
_entry.id   AF-A0A4U9TYQ2-F1
#
_cell.length_a   1.000
_cell.length_b   1.000
_cell.length_c   1.000
_cell.angle_alpha   90.00
_cell.angle_beta   90.00
_cell.angle_gamma   90.00
#
_symmetry.space_group_name_H-M   'P 1'
#
loop_
_entity.id
_entity.type
_entity.pdbx_description
1 polymer ?
#
loop_
_entity_poly.entity_id
_entity_poly.type
_entity_poly.pdbx_seq_one_letter_code
_entity_poly.pdbx_strand_id
1 'polypeptide(L)'
;MKIESDKLFIEPLAVASDTQIFSLCADEAEPFPMERQADLQQRSDMQQALADTETLLAQWLQQGIRHQGARGIDRVETLAEALNGYGLVQLSAGLNELPERIRSNNHTELVQRLMTIYQTLRLVKDRQSH
;
A
#
# COMPACT_ATOMS: atom_id res chain seq x y z
N MET A 1 -18.56 22.46 -20.90
CA MET A 1 -17.21 22.16 -20.40
C MET A 1 -16.28 22.10 -21.59
N LYS A 2 -15.31 23.01 -21.66
CA LYS A 2 -14.27 23.02 -22.70
C LYS A 2 -12.91 22.93 -22.00
N ILE A 3 -11.98 22.19 -22.61
CA ILE A 3 -10.59 22.15 -22.16
C ILE A 3 -9.80 22.89 -23.23
N GLU A 4 -9.23 24.03 -22.87
CA GLU A 4 -8.34 24.81 -23.74
C GLU A 4 -6.98 24.92 -23.05
N SER A 5 -5.91 24.54 -23.75
CA SER A 5 -4.52 24.63 -23.25
C SER A 5 -4.34 24.09 -21.82
N ASP A 6 -4.87 22.89 -21.56
CA ASP A 6 -4.78 22.20 -20.26
C ASP A 6 -5.47 22.94 -19.08
N LYS A 7 -6.31 23.94 -19.37
CA LYS A 7 -7.16 24.62 -18.39
C LYS A 7 -8.62 24.26 -18.62
N LEU A 8 -9.28 23.90 -17.51
CA LEU A 8 -10.71 23.62 -17.49
C LEU A 8 -11.50 24.92 -17.52
N PHE A 9 -12.26 25.14 -18.59
CA PHE A 9 -13.20 26.24 -18.69
C PHE A 9 -14.64 25.74 -18.48
N ILE A 10 -15.23 26.15 -17.36
CA ILE A 10 -16.65 25.97 -17.07
C ILE A 10 -17.34 27.29 -17.39
N GLU A 11 -18.05 27.35 -18.52
CA GLU A 11 -18.95 28.47 -18.82
C GLU A 11 -20.12 28.41 -17.82
N PRO A 12 -20.37 29.48 -17.03
CA PRO A 12 -21.46 29.48 -16.06
C PRO A 12 -22.80 29.38 -16.80
N LEU A 13 -23.65 28.46 -16.35
CA LEU A 13 -24.98 28.28 -16.90
C LEU A 13 -25.88 29.41 -16.38
N ALA A 14 -26.21 30.37 -17.24
CA ALA A 14 -27.20 31.40 -16.93
C ALA A 14 -28.59 30.90 -17.32
N VAL A 15 -29.50 30.85 -16.36
CA VAL A 15 -30.93 30.61 -16.61
C VAL A 15 -31.66 31.94 -16.49
N ALA A 16 -32.29 32.37 -17.57
CA ALA A 16 -33.14 33.56 -17.61
C ALA A 16 -34.60 33.16 -17.45
N SER A 17 -35.31 33.76 -16.51
CA SER A 17 -36.77 33.86 -16.56
C SER A 17 -37.17 35.29 -16.96
N ASP A 18 -38.43 35.50 -17.34
CA ASP A 18 -38.94 36.81 -17.81
C ASP A 18 -38.78 37.96 -16.82
N THR A 19 -38.35 37.69 -15.58
CA THR A 19 -38.22 38.70 -14.52
C THR A 19 -36.84 38.79 -13.89
N GLN A 20 -35.98 37.77 -13.95
CA GLN A 20 -34.67 37.78 -13.27
C GLN A 20 -33.64 36.86 -13.96
N ILE A 21 -32.35 37.24 -13.86
CA ILE A 21 -31.20 36.41 -14.24
C ILE A 21 -30.54 35.91 -12.96
N PHE A 22 -30.42 34.60 -12.79
CA PHE A 22 -29.66 33.99 -11.71
C PHE A 22 -28.33 33.46 -12.26
N SER A 23 -27.22 33.99 -11.76
CA SER A 23 -25.90 33.43 -11.99
C SER A 23 -25.58 32.46 -10.85
N LEU A 24 -25.48 31.16 -11.16
CA LEU A 24 -24.90 30.18 -10.25
C LEU A 24 -23.39 30.41 -10.21
N CYS A 25 -22.96 31.35 -9.37
CA CYS A 25 -21.56 31.43 -8.96
C CYS A 25 -21.32 30.30 -7.97
N ALA A 26 -20.59 29.26 -8.41
CA ALA A 26 -19.96 28.36 -7.46
C ALA A 26 -19.03 29.21 -6.60
N ASP A 27 -19.35 29.33 -5.31
CA ASP A 27 -18.43 29.90 -4.31
C ASP A 27 -17.06 29.24 -4.49
N GLU A 28 -15.97 29.99 -4.28
CA GLU A 28 -14.61 29.44 -4.28
C GLU A 28 -14.49 28.45 -3.10
N ALA A 29 -15.02 27.23 -3.29
CA ALA A 29 -14.73 26.10 -2.44
C ALA A 29 -13.23 25.85 -2.56
N GLU A 30 -12.52 25.82 -1.42
CA GLU A 30 -11.15 25.33 -1.41
C GLU A 30 -11.11 24.01 -2.19
N PRO A 31 -10.19 23.86 -3.16
CA PRO A 31 -10.12 22.64 -3.94
C PRO A 31 -9.90 21.48 -2.97
N PHE A 32 -10.90 20.60 -2.85
CA PHE A 32 -10.74 19.36 -2.12
C PHE A 32 -9.51 18.66 -2.70
N PRO A 33 -8.52 18.29 -1.89
CA PRO A 33 -7.32 17.64 -2.40
C PRO A 33 -7.73 16.31 -3.01
N MET A 34 -7.80 16.29 -4.34
CA MET A 34 -8.07 15.07 -5.10
C MET A 34 -6.79 14.26 -5.11
N GLU A 35 -6.75 13.18 -4.33
CA GLU A 35 -5.65 12.23 -4.37
C GLU A 35 -5.47 11.74 -5.82
N ARG A 36 -4.23 11.76 -6.33
CA ARG A 36 -3.99 11.36 -7.71
C ARG A 36 -4.24 9.86 -7.84
N GLN A 37 -4.76 9.44 -9.00
CA GLN A 37 -5.01 8.03 -9.28
C GLN A 37 -3.77 7.15 -9.07
N ALA A 38 -2.57 7.68 -9.35
CA ALA A 38 -1.30 7.01 -9.07
C ALA A 38 -1.04 6.79 -7.56
N ASP A 39 -1.39 7.77 -6.72
CA ASP A 39 -1.22 7.68 -5.26
C ASP A 39 -2.22 6.64 -4.68
N LEU A 40 -3.44 6.58 -5.21
CA LEU A 40 -4.44 5.56 -4.86
C LEU A 40 -4.01 4.16 -5.28
N GLN A 41 -3.48 4.01 -6.49
CA GLN A 41 -2.97 2.73 -6.99
C GLN A 41 -1.78 2.24 -6.15
N GLN A 42 -0.84 3.14 -5.85
CA GLN A 42 0.31 2.83 -5.01
C GLN A 42 -0.11 2.37 -3.61
N ARG A 43 -1.13 3.00 -3.00
CA ARG A 43 -1.70 2.53 -1.72
C ARG A 43 -2.31 1.13 -1.86
N SER A 44 -3.04 0.85 -2.94
CA SER A 44 -3.61 -0.47 -3.19
C SER A 44 -2.52 -1.54 -3.34
N ASP A 45 -1.46 -1.26 -4.10
CA ASP A 45 -0.38 -2.19 -4.35
C ASP A 45 0.45 -2.44 -3.08
N MET A 46 0.63 -1.40 -2.25
CA MET A 46 1.24 -1.51 -0.92
C MET A 46 0.40 -2.39 0.03
N GLN A 47 -0.93 -2.20 0.06
CA GLN A 47 -1.83 -3.03 0.86
C GLN A 47 -1.79 -4.50 0.42
N GLN A 48 -1.72 -4.75 -0.89
CA GLN A 48 -1.57 -6.11 -1.42
C GLN A 48 -0.24 -6.73 -1.00
N ALA A 49 0.88 -6.01 -1.10
CA ALA A 49 2.19 -6.50 -0.66
C ALA A 49 2.23 -6.85 0.84
N LEU A 50 1.54 -6.06 1.68
CA LEU A 50 1.38 -6.36 3.11
C LEU A 50 0.54 -7.63 3.34
N ALA A 51 -0.56 -7.81 2.61
CA ALA A 51 -1.39 -9.01 2.71
C ALA A 51 -0.67 -10.28 2.24
N ASP A 52 0.12 -10.19 1.16
CA ASP A 52 0.93 -11.29 0.65
C ASP A 52 2.04 -11.67 1.63
N THR A 53 2.64 -10.68 2.29
CA THR A 53 3.65 -10.90 3.34
C THR A 53 3.04 -11.61 4.55
N GLU A 54 1.86 -11.19 5.00
CA GLU A 54 1.14 -11.85 6.09
C GLU A 54 0.80 -13.30 5.74
N THR A 55 0.34 -13.54 4.51
CA THR A 55 0.01 -14.88 4.01
C THR A 55 1.25 -15.78 4.01
N LEU A 56 2.39 -15.27 3.53
CA LEU A 56 3.65 -16.00 3.52
C LEU A 56 4.11 -16.36 4.95
N LEU A 57 4.08 -15.41 5.88
CA LEU A 57 4.44 -15.64 7.28
C LEU A 57 3.51 -16.66 7.94
N ALA A 58 2.21 -16.57 7.70
CA ALA A 58 1.22 -17.51 8.23
C ALA A 58 1.47 -18.93 7.69
N GLN A 59 1.74 -19.08 6.39
CA GLN A 59 2.07 -20.36 5.78
C GLN A 59 3.34 -20.96 6.40
N TRP A 60 4.36 -20.14 6.67
CA TRP A 60 5.61 -20.60 7.25
C TRP A 60 5.47 -21.01 8.72
N LEU A 61 4.65 -20.29 9.49
CA LEU A 61 4.33 -20.64 10.87
C LEU A 61 3.48 -21.92 10.97
N GLN A 62 2.52 -22.11 10.06
CA GLN A 62 1.59 -23.25 10.11
C GLN A 62 2.17 -24.52 9.49
N GLN A 63 2.78 -24.42 8.32
CA GLN A 63 3.26 -25.58 7.55
C GLN A 63 4.74 -25.87 7.82
N GLY A 64 5.45 -24.94 8.45
CA GLY A 64 6.88 -25.06 8.65
C GLY A 64 7.67 -24.80 7.37
N ILE A 65 8.81 -24.17 7.54
CA ILE A 65 9.61 -23.63 6.43
C ILE A 65 10.20 -24.74 5.54
N ARG A 66 10.44 -25.92 6.13
CA ARG A 66 10.94 -27.12 5.44
C ARG A 66 10.07 -27.60 4.28
N HIS A 67 8.81 -27.16 4.18
CA HIS A 67 7.89 -27.55 3.10
C HIS A 67 7.77 -26.52 1.98
N GLN A 68 8.44 -25.37 2.10
CA GLN A 68 8.27 -24.24 1.18
C GLN A 68 9.36 -24.16 0.08
N GLY A 69 10.46 -24.91 0.24
CA GLY A 69 11.51 -25.04 -0.78
C GLY A 69 12.13 -23.71 -1.25
N ALA A 70 12.83 -23.74 -2.39
CA ALA A 70 13.47 -22.55 -2.98
C ALA A 70 12.46 -21.47 -3.38
N ARG A 71 11.25 -21.87 -3.83
CA ARG A 71 10.18 -20.93 -4.22
C ARG A 71 9.69 -20.04 -3.09
N GLY A 72 9.73 -20.52 -1.84
CA GLY A 72 9.41 -19.71 -0.68
C GLY A 72 10.43 -18.59 -0.47
N ILE A 73 11.72 -18.87 -0.74
CA ILE A 73 12.82 -17.91 -0.58
C ILE A 73 12.76 -16.83 -1.66
N ASP A 74 12.59 -17.20 -2.93
CA ASP A 74 12.47 -16.24 -4.04
C ASP A 74 11.30 -15.25 -3.82
N ARG A 75 10.21 -15.76 -3.23
CA ARG A 75 9.03 -14.95 -2.90
C ARG A 75 9.30 -13.97 -1.75
N VAL A 76 10.19 -14.30 -0.82
CA VAL A 76 10.61 -13.37 0.24
C VAL A 76 11.41 -12.22 -0.33
N GLU A 77 12.35 -12.48 -1.24
CA GLU A 77 13.16 -11.43 -1.88
C GLU A 77 12.25 -10.47 -2.67
N THR A 78 11.32 -11.02 -3.46
CA THR A 78 10.36 -10.22 -4.23
C THR A 78 9.50 -9.32 -3.32
N LEU A 79 9.00 -9.85 -2.20
CA LEU A 79 8.20 -9.08 -1.25
C LEU A 79 9.05 -8.05 -0.50
N ALA A 80 10.29 -8.39 -0.13
CA ALA A 80 11.18 -7.47 0.54
C ALA A 80 11.56 -6.27 -0.35
N GLU A 81 11.79 -6.50 -1.65
CA GLU A 81 12.01 -5.43 -2.63
C GLU A 81 10.79 -4.54 -2.79
N ALA A 82 9.59 -5.13 -2.94
CA ALA A 82 8.34 -4.38 -3.04
C ALA A 82 8.10 -3.49 -1.81
N LEU A 83 8.24 -4.05 -0.60
CA LEU A 83 8.07 -3.31 0.66
C LEU A 83 9.11 -2.19 0.80
N ASN A 84 10.35 -2.40 0.36
CA ASN A 84 11.36 -1.35 0.34
C ASN A 84 10.97 -0.21 -0.62
N GLY A 85 10.41 -0.54 -1.79
CA GLY A 85 9.88 0.44 -2.74
C GLY A 85 8.78 1.34 -2.16
N TYR A 86 8.00 0.84 -1.19
CA TYR A 86 6.99 1.60 -0.45
C TYR A 86 7.53 2.29 0.82
N GLY A 87 8.85 2.26 1.07
CA GLY A 87 9.48 2.87 2.25
C GLY A 87 9.31 2.06 3.55
N LEU A 88 8.84 0.81 3.48
CA LEU A 88 8.70 -0.10 4.62
C LEU A 88 10.01 -0.82 4.93
N VAL A 89 11.09 -0.05 5.12
CA VAL A 89 12.48 -0.53 5.23
C VAL A 89 12.66 -1.55 6.34
N GLN A 90 12.02 -1.36 7.50
CA GLN A 90 12.13 -2.30 8.63
C GLN A 90 11.51 -3.66 8.32
N LEU A 91 10.38 -3.70 7.60
CA LEU A 91 9.75 -4.96 7.19
C LEU A 91 10.57 -5.66 6.11
N SER A 92 11.09 -4.90 5.15
CA SER A 92 11.99 -5.41 4.11
C SER A 92 13.26 -6.06 4.70
N ALA A 93 13.96 -5.36 5.60
CA ALA A 93 15.12 -5.90 6.31
C ALA A 93 14.74 -7.11 7.18
N GLY A 94 13.56 -7.06 7.81
CA GLY A 94 12.91 -8.16 8.50
C GLY A 94 12.91 -9.44 7.67
N LEU A 95 12.31 -9.36 6.48
CA LEU A 95 12.14 -10.44 5.52
C LEU A 95 13.48 -10.94 4.93
N ASN A 96 14.37 -10.03 4.54
CA ASN A 96 15.65 -10.39 3.91
C ASN A 96 16.58 -11.20 4.81
N GLU A 97 16.42 -11.14 6.13
CA GLU A 97 17.18 -11.98 7.06
C GLU A 97 16.64 -13.41 7.18
N LEU A 98 15.39 -13.66 6.76
CA LEU A 98 14.76 -14.97 6.96
C LEU A 98 15.48 -16.10 6.21
N PRO A 99 15.87 -15.98 4.92
CA PRO A 99 16.50 -17.08 4.19
C PRO A 99 17.76 -17.62 4.85
N GLU A 100 18.64 -16.75 5.36
CA GLU A 100 19.86 -17.15 6.06
C GLU A 100 19.56 -17.84 7.40
N ARG A 101 18.60 -17.31 8.16
CA ARG A 101 18.19 -17.88 9.46
C ARG A 101 17.48 -19.22 9.33
N ILE A 102 16.79 -19.44 8.21
CA ILE A 102 16.22 -20.74 7.86
C ILE A 102 17.33 -21.76 7.63
N ARG A 103 18.39 -21.37 6.90
CA ARG A 103 19.53 -22.24 6.62
C ARG A 103 20.37 -22.55 7.86
N SER A 104 20.44 -21.62 8.82
CA SER A 104 21.18 -21.82 10.08
C SER A 104 20.53 -22.83 11.03
N ASN A 105 19.29 -23.26 10.75
CA ASN A 105 18.52 -24.26 11.50
C ASN A 105 18.35 -23.93 13.01
N ASN A 106 18.53 -22.66 13.40
CA ASN A 106 18.31 -22.20 14.76
C ASN A 106 16.83 -21.85 14.96
N HIS A 107 16.06 -22.86 15.39
CA HIS A 107 14.60 -22.78 15.49
C HIS A 107 14.12 -21.67 16.44
N THR A 108 14.79 -21.45 17.57
CA THR A 108 14.40 -20.45 18.56
C THR A 108 14.53 -19.03 18.01
N GLU A 109 15.66 -18.71 17.38
CA GLU A 109 15.88 -17.39 16.77
C GLU A 109 14.93 -17.14 15.59
N LEU A 110 14.68 -18.18 14.79
CA LEU A 110 13.77 -18.11 13.66
C LEU A 110 12.34 -17.77 14.10
N VAL A 111 11.84 -18.45 15.14
CA VAL A 111 10.49 -18.21 15.69
C VAL A 111 10.38 -16.80 16.27
N GLN A 112 11.40 -16.34 17.01
CA GLN A 112 11.44 -14.97 17.53
C GLN A 112 11.42 -13.95 16.40
N ARG A 113 12.20 -14.17 15.34
CA ARG A 113 12.26 -13.26 14.20
C ARG A 113 10.94 -13.19 13.45
N LEU A 114 10.29 -14.34 13.20
CA LEU A 114 8.97 -14.39 12.56
C LEU A 114 7.93 -13.62 13.38
N MET A 115 7.95 -13.75 14.71
CA MET A 115 7.08 -12.97 15.60
C MET A 115 7.35 -11.47 15.50
N THR A 116 8.62 -11.04 15.50
CA THR A 116 8.97 -9.62 15.34
C THR A 116 8.43 -9.07 14.03
N ILE A 117 8.64 -9.77 12.91
CA ILE A 117 8.15 -9.33 11.59
C ILE A 117 6.63 -9.25 11.57
N TYR A 118 5.95 -10.24 12.13
CA TYR A 118 4.48 -10.26 12.21
C TYR A 118 3.93 -9.08 13.04
N GLN A 119 4.56 -8.75 14.17
CA GLN A 119 4.18 -7.60 14.99
C GLN A 119 4.40 -6.28 14.26
N THR A 120 5.55 -6.11 13.59
CA THR A 120 5.82 -4.91 12.77
C THR A 120 4.81 -4.78 11.64
N LEU A 121 4.44 -5.88 10.99
CA LEU A 121 3.46 -5.90 9.90
C LEU A 121 2.09 -5.45 10.41
N ARG A 122 1.67 -5.96 11.57
CA ARG A 122 0.42 -5.56 12.21
C ARG A 122 0.38 -4.06 12.51
N LEU A 123 1.46 -3.52 13.11
CA LEU A 123 1.56 -2.09 13.40
C LEU A 123 1.47 -1.21 12.13
N VAL A 124 2.08 -1.66 11.03
CA VAL A 124 2.00 -0.94 9.75
C VAL A 124 0.58 -0.98 9.20
N LYS A 125 -0.09 -2.15 9.21
CA LYS A 125 -1.48 -2.28 8.73
C LYS A 125 -2.46 -1.43 9.55
N ASP A 126 -2.30 -1.41 10.88
CA ASP A 126 -3.13 -0.60 11.77
C ASP A 126 -3.00 0.90 11.43
N ARG A 127 -1.79 1.38 11.13
CA ARG A 127 -1.56 2.79 10.72
C ARG A 127 -2.10 3.13 9.34
N GLN A 128 -2.25 2.16 8.45
CA GLN A 128 -2.77 2.36 7.08
C GLN A 128 -4.30 2.29 7.01
N SER A 129 -4.97 1.91 8.11
CA SER A 129 -6.43 1.79 8.21
C SER A 129 -7.10 3.07 8.76
N HIS A 130 -6.30 4.09 9.08
CA HIS A 130 -6.69 5.40 9.62
C HIS A 130 -6.35 6.50 8.62
#